data_AF-A0A2V8VUW0-F1
#
_entry.id   AF-A0A2V8VUW0-F1
#
_cell.length_a   1.000
_cell.length_b   1.000
_cell.length_c   1.000
_cell.angle_alpha   90.00
_cell.angle_beta   90.00
_cell.angle_gamma   90.00
#
_symmetry.space_group_name_H-M   'P 1'
#
loop_
_entity.id
_entity.type
_entity.pdbx_description
1 polymer ?
#
loop_
_entity_poly.entity_id
_entity_poly.type
_entity_poly.pdbx_seq_one_letter_code
_entity_poly.pdbx_strand_id
1 'polypeptide(L)'
;ALGLALHYSDICPVVKRIWTPSWTIFSGGVCFLFLAAFSWVIDVKGFKKWAFPLVVVGMNSIAAYCIAHFMEGFLDSSLQIHLGRNFFQFAGGGLEPFFRGGVILLCYWLVLLWMYRRKLFLKI
;
A
#
# COMPACT_ATOMS: atom_id res chain seq x y z
N ALA A 1 7.26 -3.53 -24.01
CA ALA A 1 7.27 -3.48 -25.50
C ALA A 1 6.45 -4.62 -26.11
N LEU A 2 6.79 -5.89 -25.87
CA LEU A 2 6.10 -7.05 -26.48
C LEU A 2 4.60 -7.14 -26.19
N GLY A 3 4.15 -6.92 -24.95
CA GLY A 3 2.72 -6.94 -24.62
C GLY A 3 1.89 -5.85 -25.31
N LEU A 4 2.50 -4.69 -25.60
CA LEU A 4 1.87 -3.63 -26.39
C LEU A 4 1.90 -3.96 -27.89
N ALA A 5 2.98 -4.57 -28.38
CA ALA A 5 3.08 -4.99 -29.77
C ALA A 5 1.97 -6.00 -30.14
N LEU A 6 1.67 -6.96 -29.25
CA LEU A 6 0.57 -7.92 -29.42
C LEU A 6 -0.82 -7.28 -29.39
N HIS A 7 -0.95 -6.13 -28.70
CA HIS A 7 -2.19 -5.35 -28.66
C HIS A 7 -2.41 -4.59 -29.97
N TYR A 8 -1.37 -3.93 -30.47
CA TYR A 8 -1.42 -3.13 -31.70
C TYR A 8 -1.42 -3.97 -32.97
N SER A 9 -1.02 -5.25 -32.89
CA SER A 9 -1.09 -6.18 -34.03
C SER A 9 -2.43 -6.93 -34.14
N ASP A 10 -3.43 -6.59 -33.31
CA ASP A 10 -4.75 -7.26 -33.22
C ASP A 10 -4.71 -8.78 -32.93
N ILE A 11 -3.52 -9.34 -32.64
CA ILE A 11 -3.36 -10.77 -32.31
C ILE A 11 -3.99 -11.09 -30.96
N CYS A 12 -3.74 -10.25 -29.96
CA CYS A 12 -4.29 -10.45 -28.62
C CYS A 12 -4.42 -9.13 -27.87
N PRO A 13 -5.64 -8.64 -27.61
CA PRO A 13 -5.85 -7.37 -26.95
C PRO A 13 -5.42 -7.42 -25.48
N VAL A 14 -4.98 -6.29 -24.94
CA VAL A 14 -4.62 -6.18 -23.53
C VAL A 14 -5.89 -6.03 -22.69
N VAL A 15 -6.39 -7.16 -22.17
CA VAL A 15 -7.57 -7.19 -21.30
C VAL A 15 -7.22 -7.76 -19.94
N LYS A 16 -7.25 -6.89 -18.92
CA LYS A 16 -7.00 -7.26 -17.51
C LYS A 16 -8.03 -8.25 -16.98
N ARG A 17 -9.30 -8.11 -17.38
CA ARG A 17 -10.42 -8.90 -16.83
C ARG A 17 -10.29 -10.41 -17.09
N ILE A 18 -9.78 -10.81 -18.25
CA ILE A 18 -9.64 -12.21 -18.66
C ILE A 18 -8.18 -12.68 -18.70
N TRP A 19 -7.24 -11.90 -18.13
CA TRP A 19 -5.83 -12.27 -18.05
C TRP A 19 -5.19 -12.69 -19.39
N THR A 20 -5.44 -11.90 -20.44
CA THR A 20 -4.83 -12.14 -21.76
C THR A 20 -3.30 -12.26 -21.68
N PRO A 21 -2.65 -13.11 -22.50
CA PRO A 21 -1.19 -13.23 -22.54
C PRO A 21 -0.49 -11.89 -22.77
N SER A 22 -1.05 -11.02 -23.62
CA SER A 22 -0.56 -9.65 -23.83
C SER A 22 -0.58 -8.81 -22.55
N TRP A 23 -1.65 -8.92 -21.76
CA TRP A 23 -1.74 -8.26 -20.45
C TRP A 23 -0.71 -8.82 -19.47
N THR A 24 -0.50 -10.13 -19.41
CA THR A 24 0.49 -10.76 -18.52
C THR A 24 1.92 -10.32 -18.83
N ILE A 25 2.28 -10.27 -20.12
CA ILE A 25 3.61 -9.80 -20.55
C ILE A 25 3.76 -8.30 -20.26
N PHE A 26 2.70 -7.52 -20.50
CA PHE A 26 2.70 -6.09 -20.22
C PHE A 26 2.86 -5.80 -18.72
N SER A 27 2.02 -6.40 -17.86
CA SER A 27 2.07 -6.21 -16.41
C SER A 27 3.37 -6.72 -15.82
N GLY A 28 3.87 -7.87 -16.27
CA GLY A 28 5.16 -8.41 -15.86
C GLY A 28 6.33 -7.47 -16.19
N GLY A 29 6.32 -6.88 -17.40
CA GLY A 29 7.29 -5.84 -17.77
C GLY A 29 7.24 -4.62 -16.86
N VAL A 30 6.04 -4.15 -16.51
CA VAL A 30 5.85 -3.04 -15.55
C VAL A 30 6.37 -3.43 -14.16
N CYS A 31 6.13 -4.65 -13.68
CA CYS A 31 6.67 -5.14 -12.41
C CYS A 31 8.21 -5.12 -12.40
N PHE A 32 8.87 -5.57 -13.47
CA PHE A 32 10.33 -5.52 -13.57
C PHE A 32 10.87 -4.10 -13.61
N LEU A 33 10.18 -3.16 -14.26
CA LEU A 33 10.56 -1.74 -14.23
C LEU A 33 10.48 -1.17 -12.82
N PHE A 34 9.43 -1.48 -12.06
CA PHE A 34 9.35 -1.06 -10.65
C PHE A 34 10.45 -1.69 -9.80
N LEU A 35 10.74 -2.98 -10.00
CA LEU A 35 11.83 -3.66 -9.29
C LEU A 35 13.18 -3.00 -9.58
N ALA A 36 13.48 -2.73 -10.85
CA ALA A 36 14.70 -2.07 -11.27
C ALA A 36 14.80 -0.64 -10.70
N ALA A 37 13.70 0.12 -10.73
CA ALA A 37 13.64 1.46 -10.15
C ALA A 37 13.90 1.45 -8.64
N PHE A 38 13.27 0.55 -7.89
CA PHE A 38 13.48 0.44 -6.44
C PHE A 38 14.90 -0.02 -6.10
N SER A 39 15.43 -1.02 -6.79
CA SER A 39 16.82 -1.46 -6.58
C SER A 39 17.81 -0.34 -6.89
N TRP A 40 17.61 0.42 -7.98
CA TRP A 40 18.47 1.56 -8.26
C TRP A 40 18.39 2.67 -7.20
N VAL A 41 17.19 3.00 -6.72
CA VAL A 41 17.01 4.05 -5.69
C VAL A 41 17.58 3.62 -4.33
N ILE A 42 17.39 2.35 -3.94
CA ILE A 42 17.76 1.85 -2.61
C ILE A 42 19.22 1.38 -2.57
N ASP A 43 19.64 0.58 -3.55
CA ASP A 43 20.95 -0.08 -3.54
C ASP A 43 22.03 0.81 -4.16
N VAL A 44 21.75 1.43 -5.33
CA VAL A 44 22.75 2.23 -6.05
C VAL A 44 22.83 3.66 -5.49
N LYS A 45 21.69 4.33 -5.31
CA LYS A 45 21.66 5.71 -4.77
C LYS A 45 21.67 5.78 -3.25
N GLY A 46 21.45 4.67 -2.55
CA GLY A 46 21.50 4.62 -1.08
C GLY A 46 20.38 5.36 -0.35
N PHE A 47 19.28 5.74 -1.02
CA PHE A 47 18.16 6.46 -0.40
C PHE A 47 17.25 5.54 0.45
N LYS A 48 17.80 5.00 1.54
CA LYS A 48 17.11 4.02 2.41
C LYS A 48 16.10 4.64 3.37
N LYS A 49 16.25 5.93 3.71
CA LYS A 49 15.41 6.60 4.73
C LYS A 49 13.93 6.66 4.34
N TRP A 50 13.62 6.86 3.06
CA TRP A 50 12.24 6.92 2.57
C TRP A 50 11.56 5.54 2.52
N ALA A 51 12.36 4.47 2.41
CA ALA A 51 11.85 3.10 2.46
C ALA A 51 11.51 2.63 3.88
N PHE A 52 11.96 3.35 4.92
CA PHE A 52 11.75 2.96 6.32
C PHE A 52 10.28 2.66 6.68
N PRO A 53 9.28 3.52 6.40
CA PRO A 53 7.89 3.21 6.72
C PRO A 53 7.38 1.95 5.99
N LEU A 54 7.81 1.73 4.74
CA LEU A 54 7.46 0.54 3.96
C LEU A 54 8.10 -0.73 4.54
N VAL A 55 9.34 -0.63 5.03
CA VAL A 55 10.06 -1.73 5.68
C VAL A 55 9.36 -2.13 6.99
N VAL A 56 8.92 -1.17 7.80
CA VAL A 56 8.21 -1.44 9.06
C VAL A 56 6.94 -2.27 8.81
N VAL A 57 6.16 -1.90 7.78
CA VAL A 57 4.95 -2.63 7.40
C VAL A 57 5.31 -4.00 6.81
N GLY A 58 6.29 -4.05 5.90
CA GLY A 58 6.71 -5.29 5.23
C GLY A 58 7.24 -6.35 6.19
N MET A 59 8.06 -5.96 7.17
CA MET A 59 8.63 -6.87 8.15
C MET A 59 7.60 -7.48 9.11
N ASN A 60 6.41 -6.87 9.22
CA ASN A 60 5.30 -7.33 10.05
C ASN A 60 4.02 -7.47 9.22
N SER A 61 4.12 -8.02 8.01
CA SER A 61 2.99 -8.10 7.07
C SER A 61 1.78 -8.86 7.63
N ILE A 62 2.01 -9.93 8.40
CA ILE A 62 0.92 -10.70 9.03
C ILE A 62 0.23 -9.87 10.12
N ALA A 63 0.99 -9.12 10.92
CA ALA A 63 0.45 -8.25 11.96
C ALA A 63 -0.35 -7.11 11.33
N ALA A 64 0.16 -6.52 10.24
CA ALA A 64 -0.53 -5.47 9.49
C ALA A 64 -1.89 -5.97 8.97
N TYR A 65 -1.93 -7.19 8.41
CA TYR A 65 -3.18 -7.81 7.99
C TYR A 65 -4.17 -8.02 9.15
N CYS A 66 -3.72 -8.60 10.26
CA CYS A 66 -4.56 -8.82 11.44
C CYS A 66 -5.08 -7.50 12.03
N ILE A 67 -4.22 -6.48 12.17
CA ILE A 67 -4.63 -5.17 12.69
C ILE A 67 -5.67 -4.53 11.76
N ALA A 68 -5.44 -4.56 10.44
CA ALA A 68 -6.40 -4.02 9.49
C ALA A 68 -7.76 -4.73 9.60
N HIS A 69 -7.78 -6.06 9.73
CA HIS A 69 -9.04 -6.80 9.79
C HIS A 69 -9.78 -6.66 11.12
N PHE A 70 -9.08 -6.67 12.26
CA PHE A 70 -9.70 -6.66 13.59
C PHE A 70 -9.89 -5.26 14.17
N MET A 71 -9.03 -4.29 13.83
CA MET A 71 -9.02 -2.99 14.49
C MET A 71 -9.66 -1.86 13.68
N GLU A 72 -10.04 -2.09 12.42
CA GLU A 72 -10.64 -1.05 11.56
C GLU A 72 -11.91 -0.47 12.15
N GLY A 73 -12.91 -1.30 12.47
CA GLY A 73 -14.16 -0.82 13.08
C GLY A 73 -13.97 -0.18 14.45
N PHE A 74 -13.00 -0.66 15.24
CA PHE A 74 -12.70 -0.12 16.57
C PHE A 74 -12.04 1.25 16.51
N LEU A 75 -11.02 1.44 15.65
CA LEU A 75 -10.39 2.73 15.44
C LEU A 75 -11.40 3.73 14.85
N ASP A 76 -12.18 3.29 13.87
CA ASP A 76 -13.15 4.15 13.20
C ASP A 76 -14.19 4.71 14.18
N SER A 77 -14.72 3.84 15.06
CA SER A 77 -15.67 4.21 16.11
C SER A 77 -15.01 5.08 17.19
N SER A 78 -13.80 4.73 17.63
CA SER A 78 -13.07 5.49 18.64
C SER A 78 -12.75 6.91 18.18
N LEU A 79 -12.41 7.08 16.89
CA LEU A 79 -12.18 8.39 16.28
C LEU A 79 -13.48 9.23 16.26
N GLN A 80 -14.63 8.63 15.95
CA GLN A 80 -15.91 9.37 16.00
C GLN A 80 -16.27 9.82 17.41
N ILE A 81 -15.99 9.00 18.42
CA ILE A 81 -16.33 9.30 19.83
C ILE A 81 -15.42 10.41 20.36
N HIS A 82 -14.10 10.32 20.11
CA HIS A 82 -13.12 11.24 20.71
C HIS A 82 -12.96 12.56 19.96
N LEU A 83 -13.00 12.55 18.61
CA LEU A 83 -12.87 13.78 17.82
C LEU A 83 -14.23 14.38 17.43
N GLY A 84 -15.30 13.59 17.50
CA GLY A 84 -16.64 14.00 17.05
C GLY A 84 -16.83 13.80 15.56
N ARG A 85 -18.07 13.51 15.15
CA ARG A 85 -18.46 13.21 13.76
C ARG A 85 -18.06 14.27 12.73
N ASN A 86 -17.95 15.53 13.13
CA ASN A 86 -17.72 16.65 12.21
C ASN A 86 -16.28 17.18 12.22
N PHE A 87 -15.35 16.57 12.98
CA PHE A 87 -13.97 17.08 13.06
C PHE A 87 -13.28 17.11 11.69
N PHE A 88 -13.51 16.09 10.88
CA PHE A 88 -12.93 15.98 9.55
C PHE A 88 -13.67 16.82 8.49
N GLN A 89 -14.82 17.43 8.82
CA GLN A 89 -15.54 18.34 7.93
C GLN A 89 -14.88 19.71 7.82
N PHE A 90 -13.91 20.03 8.70
CA PHE A 90 -13.12 21.26 8.60
C PHE A 90 -12.37 21.40 7.27
N ALA A 91 -12.01 20.27 6.64
CA ALA A 91 -11.32 20.25 5.33
C ALA A 91 -12.27 20.19 4.12
N GLY A 92 -13.59 20.26 4.33
CA GLY A 92 -14.61 20.10 3.29
C GLY A 92 -15.04 18.63 3.10
N GLY A 93 -16.35 18.42 2.94
CA GLY A 93 -16.96 17.07 2.97
C GLY A 93 -16.44 16.07 1.93
N GLY A 94 -15.78 16.53 0.86
CA GLY A 94 -15.13 15.64 -0.11
C GLY A 94 -13.80 15.04 0.35
N LEU A 95 -13.07 15.72 1.26
CA LEU A 95 -11.77 15.27 1.74
C LEU A 95 -11.85 14.49 3.06
N GLU A 96 -13.01 14.51 3.72
CA GLU A 96 -13.30 13.77 4.94
C GLU A 96 -12.81 12.30 4.92
N PRO A 97 -13.17 11.46 3.92
CA PRO A 97 -12.75 10.06 3.90
C PRO A 97 -11.22 9.92 3.73
N PHE A 98 -10.56 10.85 3.05
CA PHE A 98 -9.11 10.84 2.87
C PHE A 98 -8.39 11.11 4.19
N PHE A 99 -8.79 12.15 4.93
CA PHE A 99 -8.18 12.46 6.22
C PHE A 99 -8.47 11.38 7.25
N ARG A 100 -9.70 10.85 7.27
CA ARG A 100 -10.10 9.77 8.17
C ARG A 100 -9.28 8.50 7.94
N GLY A 101 -9.19 8.07 6.68
CA GLY A 101 -8.36 6.93 6.30
C GLY A 101 -6.88 7.16 6.60
N GLY A 102 -6.38 8.38 6.37
CA GLY A 102 -5.02 8.78 6.69
C GLY A 102 -4.67 8.64 8.17
N VAL A 103 -5.58 9.06 9.06
CA VAL A 103 -5.40 8.91 10.52
C VAL A 103 -5.41 7.44 10.93
N ILE A 104 -6.35 6.65 10.41
CA ILE A 104 -6.42 5.20 10.70
C ILE A 104 -5.12 4.51 10.25
N LEU A 105 -4.66 4.79 9.03
CA LEU A 105 -3.41 4.25 8.51
C LEU A 105 -2.21 4.67 9.36
N LEU A 106 -2.17 5.93 9.82
CA LEU A 106 -1.11 6.43 10.70
C LEU A 106 -1.13 5.68 12.03
N CYS A 107 -2.30 5.45 12.62
CA CYS A 107 -2.43 4.66 13.85
C CYS A 107 -1.91 3.23 13.66
N TYR A 108 -2.26 2.56 12.56
CA TYR A 108 -1.71 1.23 12.23
C TYR A 108 -0.19 1.27 12.11
N TRP A 109 0.32 2.27 11.42
CA TRP A 109 1.76 2.44 11.25
C TRP A 109 2.47 2.66 12.58
N LEU A 110 1.90 3.43 13.51
CA LEU A 110 2.45 3.63 14.86
C LEU A 110 2.50 2.33 15.67
N VAL A 111 1.45 1.50 15.58
CA VAL A 111 1.44 0.18 16.25
C VAL A 111 2.51 -0.72 15.65
N LEU A 112 2.63 -0.78 14.33
CA LEU A 112 3.66 -1.55 13.64
C LEU A 112 5.07 -1.02 13.93
N LEU A 113 5.25 0.29 14.03
CA LEU A 113 6.52 0.91 14.42
C LEU A 113 6.88 0.52 15.86
N TRP A 114 5.91 0.51 16.76
CA TRP A 114 6.12 0.06 18.13
C TRP A 114 6.57 -1.41 18.18
N MET A 115 5.90 -2.29 17.43
CA MET A 115 6.31 -3.70 17.29
C MET A 115 7.72 -3.84 16.70
N TYR A 116 8.03 -3.05 15.67
CA TYR A 116 9.35 -3.02 15.03
C TYR A 116 10.45 -2.59 16.01
N ARG A 117 10.22 -1.52 16.79
CA ARG A 117 11.16 -1.06 17.83
C ARG A 117 11.38 -2.09 18.94
N ARG A 118 10.34 -2.87 19.26
CA ARG A 118 10.40 -3.96 20.25
C ARG A 118 10.94 -5.27 19.68
N LYS A 119 11.27 -5.32 18.37
CA LYS A 119 11.70 -6.53 17.64
C LYS A 119 10.71 -7.69 17.75
N LEU A 120 9.43 -7.40 17.90
CA LEU A 120 8.36 -8.41 17.92
C LEU A 120 7.93 -8.68 16.48
N PHE A 121 8.41 -9.78 15.92
CA PHE A 121 8.09 -10.22 14.55
C PHE A 121 7.21 -11.46 14.60
N LEU A 122 5.95 -11.32 14.19
CA LEU A 122 5.06 -12.46 14.04
C LEU A 122 5.47 -13.26 12.79
N LYS A 123 5.87 -14.51 13.01
CA LYS A 123 6.21 -15.49 11.97
C LYS A 123 5.33 -16.71 12.18
N ILE A 124 4.86 -17.29 11.08
CA ILE A 124 4.15 -18.57 11.01
C ILE A 124 5.10 -19.59 10.43
#